data_AF-A0A222X9B6-F1
#
_entry.id   AF-A0A222X9B6-F1
#
_cell.length_a   1.000
_cell.length_b   1.000
_cell.length_c   1.000
_cell.angle_alpha   90.00
_cell.angle_beta   90.00
_cell.angle_gamma   90.00
#
_symmetry.space_group_name_H-M   'P 1'
#
loop_
_entity.id
_entity.type
_entity.pdbx_description
1 polymer ?
#
loop_
_entity_poly.entity_id
_entity_poly.type
_entity_poly.pdbx_seq_one_letter_code
_entity_poly.pdbx_strand_id
1 'polypeptide(L)'
;MAKRTVPLRPHVQDALSVWGQLIRRGRLDRAWTAKDLAARANVSEQTVLSAEAGHRGTAVGTMMDLADLVGIPLFGIEDRSEIAIRRRRGEEMLALLPSRVRRSKAGTIDDDF
;
A
#
# COMPACT_ATOMS: atom_id res chain seq x y z
N MET A 1 -12.16 -23.45 0.27
CA MET A 1 -11.22 -23.37 -0.87
C MET A 1 -9.90 -22.80 -0.38
N ALA A 2 -8.78 -23.50 -0.54
CA ALA A 2 -7.48 -22.96 -0.19
C ALA A 2 -7.12 -21.84 -1.18
N LYS A 3 -6.94 -20.62 -0.68
CA LYS A 3 -6.58 -19.46 -1.51
C LYS A 3 -5.17 -19.71 -2.05
N ARG A 4 -5.02 -19.85 -3.38
CA ARG A 4 -3.70 -19.97 -4.03
C ARG A 4 -2.90 -18.72 -3.67
N THR A 5 -1.79 -18.90 -2.96
CA THR A 5 -0.92 -17.80 -2.59
C THR A 5 0.39 -17.89 -3.37
N VAL A 6 0.60 -16.95 -4.28
CA VAL A 6 1.88 -16.82 -5.00
C VAL A 6 2.94 -16.35 -4.00
N PRO A 7 4.10 -17.03 -3.87
CA PRO A 7 5.15 -16.61 -2.96
C PRO A 7 5.63 -15.19 -3.29
N LEU A 8 5.84 -14.38 -2.26
CA LEU A 8 6.41 -13.04 -2.43
C LEU A 8 7.91 -13.14 -2.63
N ARG A 9 8.48 -12.14 -3.33
CA ARG A 9 9.93 -11.96 -3.36
C ARG A 9 10.41 -11.64 -1.93
N PRO A 10 11.59 -12.11 -1.50
CA PRO A 10 12.07 -11.91 -0.12
C PRO A 10 12.02 -10.47 0.37
N HIS A 11 12.56 -9.52 -0.41
CA HIS A 11 12.54 -8.09 -0.04
C HIS A 11 11.12 -7.49 0.09
N VAL A 12 10.12 -8.05 -0.59
CA VAL A 12 8.72 -7.62 -0.45
C VAL A 12 8.15 -8.15 0.88
N GLN A 13 8.51 -9.38 1.28
CA GLN A 13 8.15 -9.90 2.58
C GLN A 13 8.80 -9.09 3.71
N ASP A 14 10.09 -8.74 3.56
CA ASP A 14 10.79 -7.88 4.51
C ASP A 14 10.12 -6.50 4.64
N ALA A 15 9.73 -5.89 3.51
CA ALA A 15 9.02 -4.61 3.52
C ALA A 15 7.66 -4.69 4.25
N LEU A 16 6.90 -5.78 4.07
CA LEU A 16 5.66 -6.00 4.82
C LEU A 16 5.91 -6.16 6.32
N SER A 17 6.98 -6.87 6.69
CA SER A 17 7.38 -7.03 8.10
C SER A 17 7.81 -5.70 8.71
N VAL A 18 8.59 -4.88 8.01
CA VAL A 18 8.94 -3.51 8.45
C VAL A 18 7.68 -2.68 8.66
N TRP A 19 6.73 -2.74 7.73
CA TRP A 19 5.48 -1.98 7.86
C TRP A 19 4.67 -2.42 9.09
N GLY A 20 4.55 -3.72 9.32
CA GLY A 20 3.90 -4.28 10.51
C GLY A 20 4.59 -3.88 11.82
N GLN A 21 5.93 -3.85 11.84
CA GLN A 21 6.71 -3.36 12.98
C GLN A 21 6.45 -1.88 13.28
N LEU A 22 6.37 -1.04 12.24
CA LEU A 22 6.03 0.38 12.41
C LEU A 22 4.63 0.55 13.00
N ILE A 23 3.64 -0.20 12.52
CA ILE A 23 2.26 -0.14 13.05
C ILE A 23 2.26 -0.54 14.53
N ARG A 24 2.92 -1.66 14.87
CA ARG A 24 3.02 -2.13 16.25
C ARG A 24 3.71 -1.10 17.15
N ARG A 25 4.82 -0.52 16.69
CA ARG A 25 5.54 0.53 17.41
C ARG A 25 4.63 1.74 17.68
N GLY A 26 4.00 2.29 16.64
CA GLY A 26 3.12 3.45 16.78
C GLY A 26 1.92 3.17 17.70
N ARG A 27 1.40 1.94 17.70
CA ARG A 27 0.35 1.54 18.65
C ARG A 27 0.86 1.53 20.10
N LEU A 28 2.04 0.96 20.34
CA LEU A 28 2.66 0.89 21.67
C LEU A 28 3.06 2.28 22.19
N ASP A 29 3.60 3.14 21.34
CA ASP A 29 3.96 4.53 21.67
C ASP A 29 2.73 5.34 22.13
N ARG A 30 1.53 4.94 21.70
CA ARG A 30 0.23 5.53 22.11
C ARG A 30 -0.45 4.80 23.27
N ALA A 31 0.19 3.77 23.83
CA ALA A 31 -0.38 2.89 24.85
C ALA A 31 -1.72 2.22 24.46
N TRP A 32 -1.90 1.92 23.18
CA TRP A 32 -3.11 1.23 22.69
C TRP A 32 -2.94 -0.30 22.69
N THR A 33 -3.96 -1.02 23.11
CA THR A 33 -4.05 -2.48 22.87
C THR A 33 -4.38 -2.77 21.40
N ALA A 34 -4.18 -4.02 20.95
CA ALA A 34 -4.61 -4.40 19.58
C ALA A 34 -6.12 -4.18 19.38
N LYS A 35 -6.92 -4.45 20.43
CA LYS A 35 -8.36 -4.18 20.46
C LYS A 35 -8.69 -2.68 20.37
N ASP A 36 -7.92 -1.82 21.03
CA ASP A 36 -8.07 -0.36 20.94
C ASP A 36 -7.88 0.15 19.52
N LEU A 37 -6.81 -0.29 18.86
CA LEU A 37 -6.53 0.10 17.48
C LEU A 37 -7.58 -0.48 16.53
N ALA A 38 -8.00 -1.73 16.75
CA ALA A 38 -9.04 -2.38 15.95
C ALA A 38 -10.37 -1.62 16.00
N ALA A 39 -10.78 -1.17 17.19
CA ALA A 39 -11.99 -0.36 17.36
C ALA A 39 -11.90 0.99 16.62
N ARG A 40 -10.73 1.65 16.65
CA ARG A 40 -10.50 2.93 15.96
C ARG A 40 -10.51 2.79 14.43
N ALA A 41 -10.01 1.66 13.92
CA ALA A 41 -9.97 1.34 12.49
C ALA A 41 -11.24 0.61 11.99
N ASN A 42 -12.22 0.36 12.86
CA ASN A 42 -13.41 -0.43 12.54
C ASN A 42 -13.10 -1.80 11.89
N VAL A 43 -12.11 -2.51 12.45
CA VAL A 43 -11.68 -3.86 12.03
C VAL A 43 -11.64 -4.81 13.22
N SER A 44 -11.42 -6.10 12.97
CA SER A 44 -11.20 -7.08 14.04
C SER A 44 -9.80 -6.95 14.63
N GLU A 45 -9.66 -7.33 15.91
CA GLU A 45 -8.36 -7.43 16.58
C GLU A 45 -7.40 -8.36 15.83
N GLN A 46 -7.91 -9.48 15.29
CA GLN A 46 -7.12 -10.39 14.47
C GLN A 46 -6.56 -9.73 13.20
N THR A 47 -7.29 -8.78 12.61
CA THR A 47 -6.81 -8.01 11.45
C THR A 47 -5.64 -7.13 11.84
N VAL A 48 -5.70 -6.47 13.01
CA VAL A 48 -4.58 -5.69 13.54
C VAL A 48 -3.36 -6.57 13.80
N LEU A 49 -3.54 -7.72 14.46
CA LEU A 49 -2.44 -8.65 14.71
C LEU A 49 -1.82 -9.19 13.41
N SER A 50 -2.65 -9.45 12.39
CA SER A 50 -2.18 -9.88 11.06
C SER A 50 -1.42 -8.76 10.34
N ALA A 51 -1.86 -7.51 10.49
CA ALA A 51 -1.17 -6.33 9.96
C ALA A 51 0.20 -6.16 10.61
N GLU A 52 0.27 -6.23 11.95
CA GLU A 52 1.53 -6.11 12.71
C GLU A 52 2.52 -7.25 12.41
N ALA A 53 2.02 -8.42 12.05
CA ALA A 53 2.84 -9.55 11.60
C ALA A 53 3.35 -9.39 10.15
N GLY A 54 2.92 -8.37 9.41
CA GLY A 54 3.27 -8.19 8.00
C GLY A 54 2.63 -9.24 7.08
N HIS A 55 1.43 -9.71 7.43
CA HIS A 55 0.76 -10.74 6.65
C HIS A 55 0.30 -10.19 5.28
N ARG A 56 0.79 -10.80 4.19
CA ARG A 56 0.48 -10.41 2.80
C ARG A 56 -1.00 -10.45 2.40
N GLY A 57 -1.83 -11.15 3.17
CA GLY A 57 -3.27 -11.23 2.96
C GLY A 57 -4.06 -10.06 3.53
N THR A 58 -3.44 -9.22 4.36
CA THR A 58 -4.09 -8.02 4.91
C THR A 58 -4.31 -7.01 3.79
N ALA A 59 -5.53 -6.47 3.70
CA ALA A 59 -5.85 -5.50 2.66
C ALA A 59 -4.95 -4.27 2.78
N VAL A 60 -4.42 -3.79 1.65
CA VAL A 60 -3.53 -2.62 1.62
C VAL A 60 -4.20 -1.39 2.22
N GLY A 61 -5.51 -1.21 1.98
CA GLY A 61 -6.29 -0.13 2.58
C GLY A 61 -6.29 -0.18 4.11
N THR A 62 -6.45 -1.37 4.69
CA THR A 62 -6.39 -1.55 6.15
C THR A 62 -5.00 -1.28 6.70
N MET A 63 -3.94 -1.72 6.02
CA MET A 63 -2.57 -1.42 6.44
C MET A 63 -2.30 0.09 6.43
N MET A 64 -2.77 0.80 5.41
CA MET A 64 -2.64 2.27 5.31
C MET A 64 -3.44 2.98 6.39
N ASP A 65 -4.68 2.55 6.64
CA ASP A 65 -5.54 3.15 7.66
C ASP A 65 -4.97 2.97 9.08
N LEU A 66 -4.53 1.75 9.41
CA LEU A 66 -3.83 1.48 10.67
C LEU A 66 -2.56 2.31 10.81
N ALA A 67 -1.77 2.44 9.73
CA ALA A 67 -0.57 3.24 9.71
C ALA A 67 -0.86 4.73 9.98
N ASP A 68 -1.87 5.29 9.32
CA ASP A 68 -2.29 6.67 9.51
C ASP A 68 -2.80 6.93 10.94
N LEU A 69 -3.59 6.01 11.50
CA LEU A 69 -4.12 6.11 12.86
C LEU A 69 -3.01 6.12 13.91
N VAL A 70 -1.95 5.33 13.72
CA VAL A 70 -0.80 5.32 14.63
C VAL A 70 0.21 6.43 14.34
N GLY A 71 0.00 7.24 13.29
CA GLY A 71 0.81 8.41 12.95
C GLY A 71 2.03 8.12 12.09
N ILE A 72 2.02 7.04 11.31
CA ILE A 72 3.03 6.78 10.28
C ILE A 72 2.70 7.61 9.04
N PRO A 73 3.61 8.47 8.55
CA PRO A 73 3.40 9.24 7.33
C PRO A 73 3.16 8.35 6.11
N LEU A 74 2.02 8.50 5.45
CA LEU A 74 1.72 7.75 4.23
C LEU A 74 2.64 8.24 3.10
N PHE A 75 3.40 7.31 2.50
CA PHE A 75 4.41 7.61 1.49
C PHE A 75 5.51 8.61 1.95
N GLY A 76 5.76 8.69 3.27
CA GLY A 76 6.74 9.64 3.83
C GLY A 76 6.28 11.10 3.81
N ILE A 77 4.96 11.32 3.67
CA ILE A 77 4.36 12.65 3.56
C ILE A 77 3.77 13.02 4.92
N GLU A 78 4.36 14.02 5.57
CA GLU A 78 3.92 14.47 6.90
C GLU A 78 2.60 15.24 6.85
N ASP A 79 2.46 16.15 5.88
CA ASP A 79 1.22 16.90 5.68
C ASP A 79 0.19 16.07 4.89
N ARG A 80 -0.87 15.66 5.58
CA ARG A 80 -1.97 14.88 5.00
C ARG A 80 -2.64 15.59 3.81
N SER A 81 -2.66 16.92 3.78
CA SER A 81 -3.27 17.69 2.70
C SER A 81 -2.53 17.52 1.36
N GLU A 82 -1.22 17.24 1.41
CA GLU A 82 -0.37 17.04 0.23
C GLU A 82 -0.68 15.72 -0.51
N ILE A 83 -1.34 14.74 0.15
CA ILE A 83 -1.77 13.48 -0.49
C ILE A 83 -2.74 13.77 -1.65
N ALA A 84 -3.70 14.68 -1.45
CA ALA A 84 -4.67 15.03 -2.48
C ALA A 84 -4.01 15.75 -3.67
N ILE A 85 -3.01 16.59 -3.39
CA ILE A 85 -2.22 17.30 -4.40
C ILE A 85 -1.42 16.29 -5.23
N ARG A 86 -0.73 15.35 -4.59
CA ARG A 86 0.03 14.30 -5.30
C ARG A 86 -0.86 13.38 -6.13
N ARG A 87 -2.05 13.02 -5.64
CA ARG A 87 -3.05 12.28 -6.43
C ARG A 87 -3.39 13.03 -7.71
N ARG A 88 -3.74 14.31 -7.61
CA ARG A 88 -4.11 15.14 -8.77
C ARG A 88 -2.97 15.30 -9.76
N ARG A 89 -1.75 15.58 -9.30
CA ARG A 89 -0.55 15.63 -10.17
C ARG A 89 -0.32 14.30 -10.89
N GLY A 90 -0.52 13.18 -10.19
CA GLY A 90 -0.43 11.84 -10.77
C GLY A 90 -1.45 11.64 -11.89
N GLU A 91 -2.71 12.06 -11.69
CA GLU A 91 -3.78 12.00 -12.69
C GLU A 91 -3.45 12.86 -13.93
N GLU A 92 -2.94 14.08 -13.72
CA GLU A 92 -2.50 14.97 -14.78
C GLU A 92 -1.37 14.35 -15.61
N MET A 93 -0.36 13.76 -14.95
CA MET A 93 0.73 13.07 -15.64
C MET A 93 0.27 11.82 -16.40
N LEU A 94 -0.61 11.02 -15.80
CA LEU A 94 -1.15 9.81 -16.44
C LEU A 94 -2.02 10.16 -17.66
N ALA A 95 -2.72 11.29 -17.66
CA ALA A 95 -3.53 11.75 -18.79
C ALA A 95 -2.69 12.09 -20.03
N LEU A 96 -1.40 12.40 -19.86
CA LEU A 96 -0.46 12.64 -20.96
C LEU A 96 0.12 11.35 -21.54
N LEU A 97 -0.05 10.21 -20.86
CA LEU A 97 0.48 8.92 -21.30
C LEU A 97 -0.52 8.18 -22.21
N PRO A 98 -0.04 7.29 -23.10
CA PRO A 98 -0.92 6.43 -23.88
C PRO A 98 -1.84 5.60 -22.97
N SER A 99 -3.15 5.63 -23.24
CA SER A 99 -4.13 4.82 -22.50
C SER A 99 -3.92 3.31 -22.66
N ARG A 100 -3.21 2.89 -23.72
CA ARG A 100 -2.83 1.49 -23.96
C ARG A 100 -1.52 1.40 -24.71
N VAL A 101 -0.58 0.62 -24.18
CA VAL A 101 0.62 0.22 -24.92
C VAL A 101 0.26 -0.92 -25.86
N ARG A 102 0.33 -0.71 -27.18
CA ARG A 102 0.25 -1.78 -28.17
C ARG A 102 1.67 -2.24 -28.49
N ARG A 103 1.95 -3.55 -28.40
CA ARG A 103 3.13 -4.10 -29.08
C ARG A 103 2.85 -3.99 -30.57
N SER A 104 3.60 -3.14 -31.28
CA SER A 104 3.63 -3.24 -32.74
C SER A 104 4.09 -4.66 -33.08
N LYS A 105 3.36 -5.37 -33.95
CA LYS A 105 4.03 -6.35 -34.80
C LYS A 105 5.03 -5.51 -35.58
N ALA A 106 6.32 -5.84 -35.52
CA ALA A 106 7.30 -5.27 -36.44
C ALA A 106 6.79 -5.56 -37.86
N GLY A 107 6.12 -4.58 -38.45
CA GLY A 107 5.63 -4.58 -39.81
C GLY A 107 6.40 -3.46 -40.48
N THR A 108 7.31 -3.87 -41.37
CA THR A 108 7.91 -3.10 -42.46
C THR A 108 7.45 -1.65 -42.52
N ILE A 109 8.34 -0.74 -42.12
CA ILE A 109 8.33 0.62 -42.64
C ILE A 109 8.65 0.44 -44.13
N ASP A 110 7.67 0.66 -44.98
CA ASP A 110 7.90 0.82 -46.42
C ASP A 110 8.34 2.27 -46.60
N ASP A 111 9.65 2.46 -46.71
CA ASP A 111 10.30 3.76 -46.82
C ASP A 111 10.41 4.11 -48.31
N ASP A 112 9.30 4.51 -48.91
CA ASP A 112 9.20 4.97 -50.32
C ASP A 112 9.45 6.49 -50.43
N PHE A 113 10.57 6.96 -49.87
CA PHE A 113 11.09 8.33 -50.05
C PHE A 113 12.46 8.34 -50.73
#